data_AF-A0AAD5GQN9-F1
#
_entry.id   AF-A0AAD5GQN9-F1
#
_cell.length_a   1.000
_cell.length_b   1.000
_cell.length_c   1.000
_cell.angle_alpha   90.00
_cell.angle_beta   90.00
_cell.angle_gamma   90.00
#
_symmetry.space_group_name_H-M   'P 1'
#
loop_
_entity.id
_entity.type
_entity.pdbx_description
1 polymer ?
#
loop_
_entity_poly.entity_id
_entity_poly.type
_entity_poly.pdbx_seq_one_letter_code
_entity_poly.pdbx_strand_id
1 'polypeptide(L)'
;PPGDILVFLTDDEETEGACRKITKEIGNLGNQVGPVKVIPLYSTLPPAMQQKIVEPAPPPLTKGGPASRKIVISTNIAETSLTIDGIVYVIDLGFAKQKVYNPRFRVESLLVSPISKTNALQRSHWAGRTQPGKCFRLYTEKSFNHDIQKRTYPAILRSNLAHMVLTLKKVGISDLVHFDFMDPPAPEILMRALQVLNYLGVLDDEGNLTKLDPQLGKVLVVSPKFKCSSEILSIAAMLSVPNCFVRPREAQKAADEAKARFGHIDGDHLTLLNVYHAYKQNNEDQSWCYENFVNHQVLRSVDNVRQQLARIMARLNLKLCSTDFNSRDYYINIRKALLAGYFMQVAHLERTGHYLTVKDNQVVHLHLSCCLDHKPEWVIYNENVLTSKNFIRTVTDVRGEWIVDIAPHYYDLENFPNCEAKRVLEKLYKKRETDKD
;
A
#
# COMPACT_ATOMS: atom_id res chain seq x y z
N PRO A 1 -33.85 18.47 -17.27
CA PRO A 1 -34.08 17.08 -17.75
C PRO A 1 -33.72 16.03 -16.69
N PRO A 2 -34.46 14.91 -16.61
CA PRO A 2 -34.15 13.80 -15.71
C PRO A 2 -32.84 13.11 -16.11
N GLY A 3 -32.29 12.33 -15.19
CA GLY A 3 -31.04 11.59 -15.40
C GLY A 3 -30.10 11.66 -14.20
N ASP A 4 -29.38 10.58 -14.00
CA ASP A 4 -28.43 10.42 -12.91
C ASP A 4 -27.09 11.04 -13.26
N ILE A 5 -26.31 11.31 -12.21
CA ILE A 5 -25.05 12.03 -12.28
C ILE A 5 -23.90 11.09 -11.87
N LEU A 6 -22.85 11.06 -12.67
CA LEU A 6 -21.58 10.40 -12.34
C LEU A 6 -20.48 11.45 -12.18
N VAL A 7 -19.79 11.44 -11.04
CA VAL A 7 -18.70 12.36 -10.72
C VAL A 7 -17.40 11.57 -10.58
N PHE A 8 -16.35 11.99 -11.28
CA PHE A 8 -15.03 11.35 -11.20
C PHE A 8 -14.09 12.10 -10.24
N LEU A 9 -13.75 11.49 -9.11
CA LEU A 9 -12.74 11.96 -8.14
C LEU A 9 -11.53 11.02 -8.10
N THR A 10 -10.52 11.35 -7.30
CA THR A 10 -9.22 10.65 -7.37
C THR A 10 -9.04 9.59 -6.30
N ASP A 11 -9.60 9.77 -5.10
CA ASP A 11 -9.50 8.81 -4.01
C ASP A 11 -10.76 8.67 -3.14
N ASP A 12 -10.67 7.73 -2.18
CA ASP A 12 -11.71 7.36 -1.23
C ASP A 12 -12.04 8.51 -0.26
N GLU A 13 -11.03 9.19 0.26
CA GLU A 13 -11.17 10.34 1.16
C GLU A 13 -11.88 11.52 0.49
N GLU A 14 -11.51 11.86 -0.75
CA GLU A 14 -12.18 12.87 -1.57
C GLU A 14 -13.63 12.47 -1.87
N THR A 15 -13.84 11.20 -2.24
CA THR A 15 -15.17 10.65 -2.56
C THR A 15 -16.12 10.76 -1.37
N GLU A 16 -15.70 10.25 -0.20
CA GLU A 16 -16.48 10.31 1.04
C GLU A 16 -16.68 11.75 1.54
N GLY A 17 -15.69 12.62 1.34
CA GLY A 17 -15.78 14.04 1.65
C GLY A 17 -16.83 14.76 0.78
N ALA A 18 -16.82 14.47 -0.53
CA ALA A 18 -17.79 15.02 -1.48
C ALA A 18 -19.20 14.51 -1.20
N CYS A 19 -19.37 13.21 -0.93
CA CYS A 19 -20.67 12.62 -0.55
C CYS A 19 -21.32 13.37 0.61
N ARG A 20 -20.55 13.62 1.69
CA ARG A 20 -21.02 14.35 2.87
C ARG A 20 -21.38 15.80 2.57
N LYS A 21 -20.52 16.53 1.85
CA LYS A 21 -20.77 17.93 1.50
C LYS A 21 -22.02 18.07 0.63
N ILE A 22 -22.15 17.24 -0.41
CA ILE A 22 -23.31 17.25 -1.31
C ILE A 22 -24.60 16.92 -0.54
N THR A 23 -24.56 15.90 0.32
CA THR A 23 -25.74 15.53 1.13
C THR A 23 -26.16 16.67 2.06
N LYS A 24 -25.19 17.36 2.70
CA LYS A 24 -25.46 18.51 3.56
C LYS A 24 -26.07 19.69 2.80
N GLU A 25 -25.50 20.07 1.66
CA GLU A 25 -26.02 21.18 0.85
C GLU A 25 -27.41 20.88 0.30
N ILE A 26 -27.67 19.64 -0.12
CA ILE A 26 -29.01 19.21 -0.55
C ILE A 26 -30.00 19.25 0.62
N GLY A 27 -29.59 18.85 1.82
CA GLY A 27 -30.42 18.98 3.02
C GLY A 27 -30.80 20.43 3.33
N ASN A 28 -29.88 21.38 3.12
CA ASN A 28 -30.13 22.82 3.32
C ASN A 28 -31.14 23.41 2.32
N LEU A 29 -31.25 22.82 1.12
CA LEU A 29 -32.18 23.26 0.07
C LEU A 29 -33.64 22.82 0.33
N GLY A 30 -33.88 21.96 1.34
CA GLY A 30 -35.21 21.54 1.77
C GLY A 30 -36.07 21.01 0.63
N ASN A 31 -37.31 21.50 0.54
CA ASN A 31 -38.30 21.04 -0.45
C ASN A 31 -38.12 21.66 -1.85
N GLN A 32 -37.12 22.50 -2.08
CA GLN A 32 -36.88 23.11 -3.40
C GLN A 32 -36.32 22.11 -4.41
N VAL A 33 -35.76 21.00 -3.95
CA VAL A 33 -35.12 19.97 -4.77
C VAL A 33 -35.80 18.61 -4.55
N GLY A 34 -35.78 17.78 -5.60
CA GLY A 34 -36.24 16.40 -5.50
C GLY A 34 -35.31 15.56 -4.61
N PRO A 35 -35.75 14.37 -4.16
CA PRO A 35 -34.91 13.52 -3.34
C PRO A 35 -33.69 13.06 -4.13
N VAL A 36 -32.52 13.17 -3.50
CA VAL A 36 -31.23 12.79 -4.10
C VAL A 36 -30.58 11.69 -3.28
N LYS A 37 -30.13 10.64 -3.97
CA LYS A 37 -29.36 9.56 -3.36
C LYS A 37 -27.90 9.68 -3.79
N VAL A 38 -27.02 9.95 -2.83
CA VAL A 38 -25.58 10.10 -3.06
C VAL A 38 -24.88 8.79 -2.69
N ILE A 39 -24.10 8.22 -3.60
CA ILE A 39 -23.48 6.89 -3.44
C ILE A 39 -21.98 6.97 -3.76
N PRO A 40 -21.08 6.61 -2.82
CA PRO A 40 -19.66 6.51 -3.09
C PRO A 40 -19.32 5.23 -3.86
N LEU A 41 -18.31 5.28 -4.71
CA LEU A 41 -17.78 4.12 -5.44
C LEU A 41 -16.25 4.16 -5.55
N TYR A 42 -15.57 3.30 -4.80
CA TYR A 42 -14.12 3.16 -4.83
C TYR A 42 -13.70 1.72 -4.48
N SER A 43 -12.45 1.34 -4.80
CA SER A 43 -12.00 -0.05 -4.80
C SER A 43 -12.01 -0.75 -3.44
N THR A 44 -11.86 -0.01 -2.34
CA THR A 44 -11.86 -0.55 -0.97
C THR A 44 -13.26 -0.71 -0.37
N LEU A 45 -14.33 -0.33 -1.07
CA LEU A 45 -15.70 -0.54 -0.58
C LEU A 45 -16.05 -2.04 -0.52
N PRO A 46 -16.79 -2.48 0.52
CA PRO A 46 -17.31 -3.84 0.57
C PRO A 46 -18.24 -4.15 -0.62
N PRO A 47 -18.30 -5.41 -1.11
CA PRO A 47 -19.12 -5.78 -2.27
C PRO A 47 -20.61 -5.39 -2.14
N ALA A 48 -21.19 -5.53 -0.94
CA ALA A 48 -22.58 -5.14 -0.67
C ALA A 48 -22.82 -3.63 -0.85
N MET A 49 -21.82 -2.79 -0.56
CA MET A 49 -21.90 -1.34 -0.78
C MET A 49 -21.70 -0.99 -2.25
N GLN A 50 -20.83 -1.70 -2.96
CA GLN A 50 -20.66 -1.51 -4.41
C GLN A 50 -21.94 -1.83 -5.18
N GLN A 51 -22.71 -2.83 -4.77
CA GLN A 51 -23.99 -3.18 -5.41
C GLN A 51 -25.06 -2.09 -5.31
N LYS A 52 -24.97 -1.18 -4.32
CA LYS A 52 -25.92 -0.08 -4.15
C LYS A 52 -25.96 0.87 -5.36
N ILE A 53 -24.92 0.90 -6.19
CA ILE A 53 -24.88 1.74 -7.40
C ILE A 53 -25.93 1.32 -8.44
N VAL A 54 -26.36 0.05 -8.41
CA VAL A 54 -27.35 -0.53 -9.33
C VAL A 54 -28.77 -0.18 -8.88
N GLU A 55 -28.95 0.20 -7.60
CA GLU A 55 -30.26 0.58 -7.10
C GLU A 55 -30.82 1.81 -7.85
N PRO A 56 -32.13 1.83 -8.12
CA PRO A 56 -32.76 2.95 -8.83
C PRO A 56 -32.72 4.23 -7.98
N ALA A 57 -32.88 5.36 -8.67
CA ALA A 57 -33.10 6.64 -8.01
C ALA A 57 -34.36 6.58 -7.11
N PRO A 58 -34.38 7.29 -5.97
CA PRO A 58 -35.53 7.29 -5.07
C PRO A 58 -36.79 7.79 -5.80
N PRO A 59 -38.00 7.37 -5.40
CA PRO A 59 -39.22 7.91 -6.00
C PRO A 59 -39.39 9.40 -5.63
N PRO A 60 -40.07 10.21 -6.46
CA PRO A 60 -40.42 11.59 -6.11
C PRO A 60 -41.23 11.67 -4.80
N LEU A 61 -40.96 12.70 -3.98
CA LEU A 61 -41.63 12.89 -2.69
C LEU A 61 -43.14 13.21 -2.83
N THR A 62 -43.55 13.81 -3.94
CA THR A 62 -44.94 14.15 -4.27
C THR A 62 -45.25 13.81 -5.72
N LYS A 63 -46.51 13.43 -6.03
CA LYS A 63 -46.97 13.25 -7.41
C LYS A 63 -46.88 14.58 -8.16
N GLY A 64 -45.98 14.68 -9.15
CA GLY A 64 -45.70 15.93 -9.88
C GLY A 64 -44.61 16.80 -9.27
N GLY A 65 -43.93 16.35 -8.20
CA GLY A 65 -42.80 17.04 -7.59
C GLY A 65 -41.52 17.02 -8.43
N PRO A 66 -40.47 17.74 -8.00
CA PRO A 66 -39.18 17.77 -8.69
C PRO A 66 -38.58 16.37 -8.83
N ALA A 67 -38.00 16.11 -10.01
CA ALA A 67 -37.44 14.81 -10.37
C ALA A 67 -36.34 14.39 -9.38
N SER A 68 -36.40 13.14 -8.95
CA SER A 68 -35.38 12.50 -8.12
C SER A 68 -34.13 12.17 -8.94
N ARG A 69 -32.98 12.08 -8.27
CA ARG A 69 -31.70 11.78 -8.91
C ARG A 69 -30.83 10.88 -8.06
N LYS A 70 -30.05 10.03 -8.70
CA LYS A 70 -28.90 9.36 -8.11
C LYS A 70 -27.63 10.12 -8.50
N ILE A 71 -26.74 10.32 -7.54
CA ILE A 71 -25.40 10.89 -7.76
C ILE A 71 -24.40 9.84 -7.32
N VAL A 72 -23.70 9.25 -8.28
CA VAL A 72 -22.59 8.34 -8.02
C VAL A 72 -21.30 9.14 -8.04
N ILE A 73 -20.54 9.10 -6.95
CA ILE A 73 -19.23 9.72 -6.84
C ILE A 73 -18.21 8.60 -6.86
N SER A 74 -17.42 8.54 -7.91
CA SER A 74 -16.56 7.39 -8.22
C SER A 74 -15.12 7.78 -8.46
N THR A 75 -14.19 6.88 -8.15
CA THR A 75 -12.85 6.92 -8.74
C THR A 75 -12.87 6.42 -10.19
N ASN A 76 -11.71 6.20 -10.79
CA ASN A 76 -11.57 5.60 -12.12
C ASN A 76 -12.11 4.15 -12.23
N ILE A 77 -12.59 3.52 -11.15
CA ILE A 77 -13.23 2.21 -11.18
C ILE A 77 -14.48 2.19 -12.10
N ALA A 78 -15.20 3.31 -12.20
CA ALA A 78 -16.33 3.44 -13.11
C ALA A 78 -15.88 3.57 -14.59
N GLU A 79 -14.60 3.72 -14.92
CA GLU A 79 -14.18 3.85 -16.33
C GLU A 79 -14.31 2.53 -17.11
N THR A 80 -14.05 1.38 -16.48
CA THR A 80 -13.78 0.13 -17.22
C THR A 80 -14.72 -1.03 -16.92
N SER A 81 -15.28 -1.17 -15.72
CA SER A 81 -15.70 -2.52 -15.26
C SER A 81 -17.10 -2.63 -14.65
N LEU A 82 -17.86 -1.54 -14.53
CA LEU A 82 -19.19 -1.56 -13.91
C LEU A 82 -20.19 -0.85 -14.82
N THR A 83 -21.39 -1.40 -14.99
CA THR A 83 -22.52 -0.76 -15.70
C THR A 83 -23.41 -0.04 -14.71
N ILE A 84 -23.49 1.29 -14.82
CA ILE A 84 -24.40 2.11 -14.03
C ILE A 84 -25.46 2.66 -14.98
N ASP A 85 -26.66 2.12 -14.89
CA ASP A 85 -27.79 2.55 -15.72
C ASP A 85 -28.32 3.90 -15.23
N GLY A 86 -28.86 4.68 -16.18
CA GLY A 86 -29.51 5.96 -15.88
C GLY A 86 -28.57 7.17 -15.85
N ILE A 87 -27.25 6.99 -16.02
CA ILE A 87 -26.30 8.10 -16.10
C ILE A 87 -26.54 8.92 -17.38
N VAL A 88 -26.72 10.23 -17.20
CA VAL A 88 -26.95 11.22 -18.27
C VAL A 88 -26.01 12.42 -18.11
N TYR A 89 -25.54 12.66 -16.89
CA TYR A 89 -24.64 13.76 -16.58
C TYR A 89 -23.33 13.21 -16.04
N VAL A 90 -22.21 13.65 -16.62
CA VAL A 90 -20.87 13.31 -16.14
C VAL A 90 -20.17 14.58 -15.70
N ILE A 91 -19.51 14.56 -14.54
CA ILE A 91 -18.61 15.61 -14.08
C ILE A 91 -17.20 15.03 -14.04
N ASP A 92 -16.31 15.58 -14.87
CA ASP A 92 -14.95 15.10 -15.04
C ASP A 92 -13.94 16.17 -14.58
N LEU A 93 -13.24 15.88 -13.48
CA LEU A 93 -12.17 16.74 -12.95
C LEU A 93 -10.87 16.64 -13.76
N GLY A 94 -10.71 15.61 -14.60
CA GLY A 94 -9.50 15.44 -15.41
C GLY A 94 -8.32 14.79 -14.68
N PHE A 95 -8.53 14.26 -13.47
CA PHE A 95 -7.48 13.59 -12.68
C PHE A 95 -7.84 12.14 -12.34
N ALA A 96 -6.80 11.33 -12.09
CA ALA A 96 -6.91 10.00 -11.51
C ALA A 96 -5.66 9.70 -10.67
N LYS A 97 -5.80 8.86 -9.65
CA LYS A 97 -4.65 8.35 -8.89
C LYS A 97 -4.02 7.20 -9.68
N GLN A 98 -2.74 7.33 -10.00
CA GLN A 98 -1.99 6.37 -10.80
C GLN A 98 -0.78 5.87 -10.02
N LYS A 99 -0.52 4.57 -10.16
CA LYS A 99 0.72 3.96 -9.67
C LYS A 99 1.87 4.37 -10.58
N VAL A 100 2.91 4.93 -10.00
CA VAL A 100 4.13 5.39 -10.66
C VAL A 100 5.33 4.81 -9.92
N TYR A 101 6.21 4.16 -10.68
CA TYR A 101 7.47 3.64 -10.17
C TYR A 101 8.64 4.47 -10.67
N ASN A 102 9.51 4.89 -9.74
CA ASN A 102 10.76 5.57 -10.08
C ASN A 102 11.94 4.59 -9.95
N PRO A 103 12.59 4.19 -11.06
CA PRO A 103 13.66 3.17 -11.02
C PRO A 103 14.94 3.66 -10.35
N ARG A 104 15.19 4.98 -10.32
CA ARG A 104 16.39 5.54 -9.67
C ARG A 104 16.30 5.50 -8.15
N PHE A 105 15.09 5.74 -7.63
CA PHE A 105 14.83 5.73 -6.20
C PHE A 105 14.24 4.41 -5.68
N ARG A 106 13.87 3.49 -6.58
CA ARG A 106 13.24 2.20 -6.25
C ARG A 106 11.94 2.34 -5.44
N VAL A 107 11.26 3.47 -5.58
CA VAL A 107 10.01 3.76 -4.88
C VAL A 107 8.84 3.66 -5.86
N GLU A 108 7.79 2.99 -5.40
CA GLU A 108 6.49 2.95 -6.05
C GLU A 108 5.50 3.81 -5.26
N SER A 109 4.88 4.76 -5.93
CA SER A 109 3.99 5.74 -5.30
C SER A 109 2.68 5.86 -6.04
N LEU A 110 1.61 6.17 -5.30
CA LEU A 110 0.31 6.53 -5.86
C LEU A 110 0.23 8.04 -5.97
N LEU A 111 0.31 8.57 -7.18
CA LEU A 111 0.27 10.01 -7.45
C LEU A 111 -1.03 10.38 -8.15
N VAL A 112 -1.59 11.53 -7.77
CA VAL A 112 -2.67 12.15 -8.54
C VAL A 112 -2.04 12.71 -9.81
N SER A 113 -2.54 12.27 -10.96
CA SER A 113 -2.02 12.66 -12.27
C SER A 113 -3.16 13.01 -13.22
N PRO A 114 -2.94 13.93 -14.18
CA PRO A 114 -3.90 14.19 -15.24
C PRO A 114 -4.23 12.91 -16.01
N ILE A 115 -5.51 12.75 -16.37
CA ILE A 115 -5.95 11.64 -17.23
C ILE A 115 -5.53 11.88 -18.68
N SER A 116 -5.58 10.85 -19.53
CA SER A 116 -5.38 11.05 -20.97
C SER A 116 -6.64 11.53 -21.70
N LYS A 117 -6.50 12.07 -22.91
CA LYS A 117 -7.62 12.38 -23.81
C LYS A 117 -8.52 11.15 -24.01
N THR A 118 -7.93 9.97 -24.10
CA THR A 118 -8.66 8.70 -24.23
C THR A 118 -9.53 8.42 -23.00
N ASN A 119 -9.00 8.60 -21.79
CA ASN A 119 -9.80 8.47 -20.57
C ASN A 119 -10.91 9.53 -20.49
N ALA A 120 -10.61 10.79 -20.79
CA ALA A 120 -11.60 11.87 -20.79
C ALA A 120 -12.76 11.61 -21.79
N LEU A 121 -12.47 10.97 -22.91
CA LEU A 121 -13.48 10.52 -23.87
C LEU A 121 -14.29 9.34 -23.31
N GLN A 122 -13.64 8.33 -22.73
CA GLN A 122 -14.33 7.21 -22.07
C GLN A 122 -15.26 7.69 -20.94
N ARG A 123 -14.80 8.64 -20.11
CA ARG A 123 -15.62 9.30 -19.09
C ARG A 123 -16.83 9.99 -19.71
N SER A 124 -16.65 10.71 -20.81
CA SER A 124 -17.78 11.37 -21.49
C SER A 124 -18.79 10.40 -22.11
N HIS A 125 -18.37 9.21 -22.53
CA HIS A 125 -19.27 8.20 -23.09
C HIS A 125 -20.32 7.70 -22.09
N TRP A 126 -20.05 7.79 -20.78
CA TRP A 126 -21.03 7.47 -19.75
C TRP A 126 -22.32 8.27 -19.87
N ALA A 127 -22.20 9.57 -20.18
CA ALA A 127 -23.35 10.44 -20.33
C ALA A 127 -24.24 10.05 -21.54
N GLY A 128 -23.66 9.40 -22.55
CA GLY A 128 -24.33 9.08 -23.80
C GLY A 128 -24.83 7.63 -23.93
N ARG A 129 -24.69 6.80 -22.89
CA ARG A 129 -25.04 5.36 -22.96
C ARG A 129 -26.54 5.11 -23.09
N THR A 130 -27.35 5.81 -22.30
CA THR A 130 -28.79 5.55 -22.21
C THR A 130 -29.60 6.48 -23.12
N GLN A 131 -29.18 7.74 -23.19
CA GLN A 131 -29.82 8.81 -23.96
C GLN A 131 -28.82 9.95 -24.18
N PRO A 132 -29.11 10.98 -25.01
CA PRO A 132 -28.25 12.14 -25.13
C PRO A 132 -28.00 12.81 -23.78
N GLY A 133 -26.73 12.90 -23.39
CA GLY A 133 -26.32 13.45 -22.10
C GLY A 133 -25.32 14.59 -22.23
N LYS A 134 -24.80 15.04 -21.07
CA LYS A 134 -23.82 16.13 -20.98
C LYS A 134 -22.62 15.70 -20.13
N CYS A 135 -21.42 15.98 -20.62
CA CYS A 135 -20.18 15.84 -19.86
C CYS A 135 -19.63 17.22 -19.53
N PHE A 136 -19.48 17.51 -18.25
CA PHE A 136 -18.93 18.75 -17.71
C PHE A 136 -17.48 18.51 -17.31
N ARG A 137 -16.56 19.01 -18.13
CA ARG A 137 -15.11 18.94 -17.88
C ARG A 137 -14.67 20.18 -17.12
N LEU A 138 -14.04 20.02 -15.96
CA LEU A 138 -13.59 21.13 -15.11
C LEU A 138 -12.16 21.61 -15.50
N TYR A 139 -11.91 21.68 -16.80
CA TYR A 139 -10.66 22.14 -17.40
C TYR A 139 -10.95 22.78 -18.76
N THR A 140 -10.09 23.70 -19.18
CA THR A 140 -10.29 24.45 -20.43
C THR A 140 -10.05 23.59 -21.66
N GLU A 141 -10.65 23.97 -22.78
CA GLU A 141 -10.38 23.34 -24.08
C GLU A 141 -8.90 23.45 -24.47
N LYS A 142 -8.24 24.57 -24.14
CA LYS A 142 -6.79 24.75 -24.34
C LYS A 142 -6.00 23.69 -23.59
N SER A 143 -6.31 23.47 -22.31
CA SER A 143 -5.64 22.44 -21.52
C SER A 143 -5.94 21.04 -22.01
N PHE A 144 -7.18 20.77 -22.44
CA PHE A 144 -7.52 19.50 -23.07
C PHE A 144 -6.68 19.26 -24.33
N ASN A 145 -6.45 20.28 -25.16
CA ASN A 145 -5.73 20.14 -26.42
C ASN A 145 -4.21 20.09 -26.27
N HIS A 146 -3.63 20.90 -25.38
CA HIS A 146 -2.17 21.09 -25.26
C HIS A 146 -1.54 20.40 -24.04
N ASP A 147 -2.19 20.42 -22.88
CA ASP A 147 -1.60 19.95 -21.62
C ASP A 147 -1.84 18.44 -21.41
N ILE A 148 -2.97 17.93 -21.92
CA ILE A 148 -3.38 16.53 -21.73
C ILE A 148 -2.83 15.61 -22.83
N GLN A 149 -2.15 14.55 -22.40
CA GLN A 149 -1.59 13.51 -23.28
C GLN A 149 -2.69 12.72 -23.99
N LYS A 150 -2.42 12.27 -25.23
CA LYS A 150 -3.40 11.54 -26.06
C LYS A 150 -3.81 10.20 -25.45
N ARG A 151 -2.84 9.43 -24.96
CA ARG A 151 -3.03 8.11 -24.35
C ARG A 151 -2.17 8.02 -23.09
N THR A 152 -2.68 7.31 -22.09
CA THR A 152 -1.90 6.98 -20.89
C THR A 152 -0.85 5.95 -21.24
N TYR A 153 0.35 6.09 -20.67
CA TYR A 153 1.39 5.08 -20.82
C TYR A 153 0.95 3.72 -20.25
N PRO A 154 1.24 2.61 -20.96
CA PRO A 154 1.02 1.26 -20.47
C PRO A 154 1.61 1.04 -19.08
N ALA A 155 0.97 0.19 -18.28
CA ALA A 155 1.39 -0.07 -16.90
C ALA A 155 2.84 -0.59 -16.81
N ILE A 156 3.29 -1.38 -17.79
CA ILE A 156 4.65 -1.94 -17.85
C ILE A 156 5.75 -0.86 -17.90
N LEU A 157 5.46 0.33 -18.43
CA LEU A 157 6.43 1.42 -18.51
C LEU A 157 6.54 2.24 -17.22
N ARG A 158 5.64 2.00 -16.25
CA ARG A 158 5.47 2.87 -15.06
C ARG A 158 5.26 2.12 -13.75
N SER A 159 5.46 0.82 -13.73
CA SER A 159 5.24 -0.04 -12.55
C SER A 159 6.53 -0.78 -12.18
N ASN A 160 6.63 -1.24 -10.93
CA ASN A 160 7.73 -2.11 -10.51
C ASN A 160 7.59 -3.49 -11.19
N LEU A 161 8.63 -3.90 -11.93
CA LEU A 161 8.62 -5.13 -12.72
C LEU A 161 9.11 -6.36 -11.97
N ALA A 162 9.54 -6.26 -10.70
CA ALA A 162 10.11 -7.39 -9.95
C ALA A 162 9.18 -8.63 -9.94
N HIS A 163 7.87 -8.43 -9.71
CA HIS A 163 6.92 -9.53 -9.72
C HIS A 163 6.69 -10.12 -11.12
N MET A 164 6.64 -9.28 -12.15
CA MET A 164 6.49 -9.72 -13.54
C MET A 164 7.71 -10.54 -13.98
N VAL A 165 8.92 -10.04 -13.71
CA VAL A 165 10.19 -10.73 -14.00
C VAL A 165 10.25 -12.09 -13.30
N LEU A 166 9.88 -12.13 -12.01
CA LEU A 166 9.80 -13.39 -11.26
C LEU A 166 8.83 -14.38 -11.91
N THR A 167 7.67 -13.88 -12.36
CA THR A 167 6.65 -14.71 -13.00
C THR A 167 7.12 -15.25 -14.35
N LEU A 168 7.72 -14.40 -15.20
CA LEU A 168 8.31 -14.80 -16.48
C LEU A 168 9.40 -15.86 -16.28
N LYS A 169 10.30 -15.64 -15.32
CA LYS A 169 11.32 -16.63 -14.96
C LYS A 169 10.71 -17.93 -14.44
N LYS A 170 9.63 -17.89 -13.66
CA LYS A 170 8.93 -19.09 -13.13
C LYS A 170 8.30 -19.92 -14.25
N VAL A 171 7.88 -19.26 -15.32
CA VAL A 171 7.38 -19.90 -16.55
C VAL A 171 8.51 -20.50 -17.40
N GLY A 172 9.78 -20.20 -17.08
CA GLY A 172 10.95 -20.70 -17.80
C GLY A 172 11.52 -19.73 -18.83
N ILE A 173 11.05 -18.47 -18.86
CA ILE A 173 11.58 -17.44 -19.75
C ILE A 173 12.84 -16.84 -19.12
N SER A 174 14.00 -17.23 -19.64
CA SER A 174 15.30 -16.76 -19.17
C SER A 174 15.73 -15.45 -19.82
N ASP A 175 15.42 -15.28 -21.11
CA ASP A 175 15.76 -14.11 -21.90
C ASP A 175 14.64 -13.07 -21.86
N LEU A 176 14.82 -12.09 -20.98
CA LEU A 176 13.88 -10.98 -20.81
C LEU A 176 14.17 -9.82 -21.76
N VAL A 177 15.32 -9.81 -22.44
CA VAL A 177 15.72 -8.73 -23.34
C VAL A 177 15.05 -8.93 -24.70
N HIS A 178 15.01 -10.17 -25.18
CA HIS A 178 14.38 -10.55 -26.45
C HIS A 178 12.95 -11.08 -26.29
N PHE A 179 12.37 -10.95 -25.09
CA PHE A 179 10.97 -11.31 -24.88
C PHE A 179 10.05 -10.34 -25.65
N ASP A 180 9.04 -10.89 -26.32
CA ASP A 180 8.14 -10.16 -27.22
C ASP A 180 7.11 -9.32 -26.44
N PHE A 181 7.57 -8.23 -25.82
CA PHE A 181 6.71 -7.23 -25.20
C PHE A 181 6.07 -6.36 -26.28
N MET A 182 4.74 -6.19 -26.23
CA MET A 182 4.06 -5.21 -27.10
C MET A 182 4.61 -3.78 -26.93
N ASP A 183 4.89 -3.40 -25.68
CA ASP A 183 5.56 -2.16 -25.32
C ASP A 183 6.73 -2.51 -24.37
N PRO A 184 7.98 -2.60 -24.87
CA PRO A 184 9.11 -3.04 -24.06
C PRO A 184 9.45 -2.01 -22.96
N PRO A 185 9.69 -2.45 -21.72
CA PRO A 185 10.10 -1.55 -20.64
C PRO A 185 11.50 -0.99 -20.87
N ALA A 186 11.79 0.15 -20.26
CA ALA A 186 13.14 0.70 -20.28
C ALA A 186 14.14 -0.30 -19.64
N PRO A 187 15.33 -0.52 -20.24
CA PRO A 187 16.32 -1.47 -19.72
C PRO A 187 16.68 -1.23 -18.25
N GLU A 188 16.73 0.03 -17.81
CA GLU A 188 16.99 0.39 -16.42
C GLU A 188 15.95 -0.22 -15.45
N ILE A 189 14.66 -0.21 -15.80
CA ILE A 189 13.59 -0.76 -14.95
C ILE A 189 13.75 -2.28 -14.83
N LEU A 190 14.07 -2.95 -15.94
CA LEU A 190 14.29 -4.39 -15.97
C LEU A 190 15.54 -4.80 -15.18
N MET A 191 16.65 -4.08 -15.34
CA MET A 191 17.87 -4.28 -14.58
C MET A 191 17.64 -4.10 -13.08
N ARG A 192 16.86 -3.08 -12.67
CA ARG A 192 16.53 -2.87 -11.25
C ARG A 192 15.66 -3.99 -10.71
N ALA A 193 14.70 -4.49 -11.48
CA ALA A 193 13.89 -5.64 -11.08
C ALA A 193 14.74 -6.90 -10.86
N LEU A 194 15.68 -7.20 -11.78
CA LEU A 194 16.63 -8.30 -11.63
C LEU A 194 17.55 -8.12 -10.42
N GLN A 195 18.11 -6.93 -10.24
CA GLN A 195 18.97 -6.60 -9.10
C GLN A 195 18.24 -6.75 -7.77
N VAL A 196 16.99 -6.30 -7.68
CA VAL A 196 16.15 -6.49 -6.48
C VAL A 196 15.95 -7.99 -6.23
N LEU A 197 15.59 -8.78 -7.24
CA LEU A 197 15.38 -10.22 -7.07
C LEU A 197 16.67 -10.97 -6.69
N ASN A 198 17.84 -10.57 -7.21
CA ASN A 198 19.14 -11.12 -6.84
C ASN A 198 19.51 -10.78 -5.38
N TYR A 199 19.37 -9.52 -4.93
CA TYR A 199 19.61 -9.16 -3.53
C TYR A 199 18.68 -9.91 -2.55
N LEU A 200 17.45 -10.14 -2.99
CA LEU A 200 16.47 -10.93 -2.25
C LEU A 200 16.78 -12.43 -2.24
N GLY A 201 17.81 -12.86 -2.98
CA GLY A 201 18.22 -14.25 -3.10
C GLY A 201 17.19 -15.11 -3.84
N VAL A 202 16.28 -14.48 -4.59
CA VAL A 202 15.32 -15.15 -5.49
C VAL A 202 15.97 -15.50 -6.81
N LEU A 203 16.97 -14.71 -7.22
CA LEU A 203 17.85 -15.04 -8.34
C LEU A 203 19.26 -15.29 -7.80
N ASP A 204 19.97 -16.24 -8.42
CA ASP A 204 21.43 -16.35 -8.28
C ASP A 204 22.15 -15.25 -9.11
N ASP A 205 23.48 -15.25 -9.08
CA ASP A 205 24.29 -14.26 -9.82
C ASP A 205 24.24 -14.51 -11.34
N GLU A 206 23.87 -15.72 -11.73
CA GLU A 206 23.62 -16.14 -13.11
C GLU A 206 22.19 -15.81 -13.59
N GLY A 207 21.32 -15.29 -12.72
CA GLY A 207 19.96 -14.88 -13.04
C GLY A 207 18.94 -16.03 -13.17
N ASN A 208 19.23 -17.21 -12.61
CA ASN A 208 18.31 -18.34 -12.47
C ASN A 208 17.51 -18.25 -11.19
N LEU A 209 16.31 -18.85 -11.20
CA LEU A 209 15.46 -18.87 -10.03
C LEU A 209 15.98 -19.80 -8.95
N THR A 210 16.08 -19.25 -7.75
CA THR A 210 16.15 -20.02 -6.52
C THR A 210 14.73 -20.37 -6.04
N LYS A 211 14.61 -21.25 -5.05
CA LYS A 211 13.31 -21.76 -4.56
C LYS A 211 12.48 -20.75 -3.72
N LEU A 212 12.82 -19.45 -3.70
CA LEU A 212 12.29 -18.46 -2.76
C LEU A 212 11.45 -17.33 -3.39
N ASP A 213 10.65 -16.65 -2.54
CA ASP A 213 9.80 -15.50 -2.87
C ASP A 213 10.40 -14.19 -2.28
N PRO A 214 10.18 -12.99 -2.89
CA PRO A 214 11.06 -11.81 -2.80
C PRO A 214 11.49 -11.34 -1.40
N GLN A 215 10.66 -10.59 -0.66
CA GLN A 215 11.06 -10.02 0.64
C GLN A 215 10.46 -10.81 1.80
N LEU A 216 9.13 -10.93 1.81
CA LEU A 216 8.39 -11.64 2.85
C LEU A 216 8.74 -13.14 2.88
N GLY A 217 8.94 -13.74 1.71
CA GLY A 217 9.41 -15.12 1.58
C GLY A 217 10.80 -15.31 2.18
N LYS A 218 11.74 -14.38 1.94
CA LYS A 218 13.08 -14.39 2.56
C LYS A 218 12.99 -14.32 4.09
N VAL A 219 12.19 -13.41 4.65
CA VAL A 219 11.99 -13.33 6.11
C VAL A 219 11.46 -14.65 6.65
N LEU A 220 10.42 -15.23 6.03
CA LEU A 220 9.83 -16.51 6.46
C LEU A 220 10.83 -17.67 6.42
N VAL A 221 11.67 -17.75 5.38
CA VAL A 221 12.67 -18.82 5.23
C VAL A 221 13.86 -18.65 6.18
N VAL A 222 14.26 -17.41 6.48
CA VAL A 222 15.38 -17.13 7.38
C VAL A 222 14.95 -17.18 8.85
N SER A 223 13.68 -16.90 9.15
CA SER A 223 13.14 -16.86 10.52
C SER A 223 13.42 -18.09 11.41
N PRO A 224 13.47 -19.35 10.90
CA PRO A 224 13.82 -20.49 11.74
C PRO A 224 15.26 -20.45 12.25
N LYS A 225 16.19 -19.78 11.53
CA LYS A 225 17.58 -19.58 11.99
C LYS A 225 17.64 -18.71 13.25
N PHE A 226 16.68 -17.79 13.39
CA PHE A 226 16.52 -16.91 14.55
C PHE A 226 15.54 -17.45 15.60
N LYS A 227 15.00 -18.66 15.43
CA LYS A 227 14.04 -19.28 16.36
C LYS A 227 12.77 -18.43 16.63
N CYS A 228 12.27 -17.72 15.61
CA CYS A 228 11.09 -16.83 15.73
C CYS A 228 10.12 -16.96 14.53
N SER A 229 10.09 -18.13 13.91
CA SER A 229 9.32 -18.36 12.69
C SER A 229 7.81 -18.34 12.90
N SER A 230 7.31 -18.65 14.09
CA SER A 230 5.89 -18.53 14.42
C SER A 230 5.42 -17.07 14.43
N GLU A 231 6.22 -16.18 15.01
CA GLU A 231 5.92 -14.75 15.15
C GLU A 231 6.04 -14.05 13.80
N ILE A 232 7.11 -14.36 13.06
CA ILE A 232 7.32 -13.84 11.70
C ILE A 232 6.19 -14.27 10.78
N LEU A 233 5.70 -15.50 10.89
CA LEU A 233 4.54 -15.98 10.14
C LEU A 233 3.29 -15.14 10.41
N SER A 234 3.03 -14.80 11.67
CA SER A 234 1.92 -13.93 12.06
C SER A 234 2.10 -12.50 11.53
N ILE A 235 3.29 -11.92 11.65
CA ILE A 235 3.60 -10.59 11.10
C ILE A 235 3.43 -10.59 9.58
N ALA A 236 3.93 -11.61 8.89
CA ALA A 236 3.81 -11.75 7.45
C ALA A 236 2.35 -11.82 6.98
N ALA A 237 1.51 -12.54 7.71
CA ALA A 237 0.07 -12.59 7.43
C ALA A 237 -0.59 -11.22 7.65
N MET A 238 -0.23 -10.50 8.73
CA MET A 238 -0.75 -9.15 9.00
C MET A 238 -0.35 -8.13 7.94
N LEU A 239 0.86 -8.23 7.38
CA LEU A 239 1.34 -7.34 6.30
C LEU A 239 0.75 -7.67 4.92
N SER A 240 0.24 -8.89 4.73
CA SER A 240 -0.30 -9.35 3.44
C SER A 240 -1.76 -8.92 3.21
N VAL A 241 -2.41 -8.37 4.23
CA VAL A 241 -3.79 -7.89 4.17
C VAL A 241 -3.84 -6.37 4.35
N PRO A 242 -4.96 -5.70 4.01
CA PRO A 242 -5.15 -4.30 4.34
C PRO A 242 -5.00 -4.03 5.84
N ASN A 243 -4.63 -2.79 6.21
CA ASN A 243 -4.44 -2.40 7.60
C ASN A 243 -5.68 -2.74 8.47
N CYS A 244 -5.45 -3.44 9.59
CA CYS A 244 -6.51 -3.90 10.48
C CYS A 244 -7.11 -2.80 11.35
N PHE A 245 -6.38 -1.70 11.60
CA PHE A 245 -6.85 -0.61 12.45
C PHE A 245 -7.89 0.27 11.74
N VAL A 246 -9.04 0.44 12.38
CA VAL A 246 -10.12 1.31 11.92
C VAL A 246 -10.00 2.66 12.63
N ARG A 247 -9.99 3.75 11.86
CA ARG A 247 -9.88 5.12 12.43
C ARG A 247 -11.02 6.00 11.93
N PRO A 248 -12.23 5.89 12.52
CA PRO A 248 -13.38 6.71 12.13
C PRO A 248 -13.11 8.19 12.37
N ARG A 249 -13.54 9.08 11.47
CA ARG A 249 -13.30 10.54 11.62
C ARG A 249 -13.93 11.12 12.88
N GLU A 250 -15.06 10.58 13.31
CA GLU A 250 -15.80 11.04 14.49
C GLU A 250 -15.16 10.58 15.81
N ALA A 251 -14.39 9.48 15.79
CA ALA A 251 -13.81 8.83 16.96
C ALA A 251 -12.28 8.68 16.86
N GLN A 252 -11.60 9.62 16.19
CA GLN A 252 -10.15 9.53 15.93
C GLN A 252 -9.32 9.36 17.21
N LYS A 253 -9.61 10.14 18.25
CA LYS A 253 -8.88 10.07 19.52
C LYS A 253 -9.05 8.69 20.20
N ALA A 254 -10.28 8.20 20.27
CA ALA A 254 -10.56 6.88 20.86
C ALA A 254 -9.90 5.74 20.07
N ALA A 255 -9.87 5.83 18.75
CA ALA A 255 -9.17 4.86 17.89
C ALA A 255 -7.64 4.91 18.10
N ASP A 256 -7.07 6.11 18.23
CA ASP A 256 -5.63 6.30 18.47
C ASP A 256 -5.24 5.78 19.88
N GLU A 257 -6.06 6.03 20.90
CA GLU A 257 -5.90 5.49 22.25
C GLU A 257 -6.01 3.97 22.28
N ALA A 258 -7.02 3.40 21.60
CA ALA A 258 -7.18 1.95 21.49
C ALA A 258 -5.97 1.30 20.81
N LYS A 259 -5.46 1.94 19.75
CA LYS A 259 -4.24 1.49 19.05
C LYS A 259 -3.01 1.56 19.97
N ALA A 260 -2.86 2.63 20.75
CA ALA A 260 -1.73 2.80 21.67
C ALA A 260 -1.63 1.67 22.70
N ARG A 261 -2.76 1.06 23.11
CA ARG A 261 -2.76 -0.12 24.00
C ARG A 261 -2.01 -1.33 23.44
N PHE A 262 -1.94 -1.46 22.11
CA PHE A 262 -1.19 -2.53 21.45
C PHE A 262 0.24 -2.12 21.06
N GLY A 263 0.56 -0.83 21.20
CA GLY A 263 1.83 -0.24 20.81
C GLY A 263 3.01 -0.94 21.48
N HIS A 264 3.96 -1.40 20.68
CA HIS A 264 5.21 -1.94 21.18
C HIS A 264 6.32 -0.88 21.07
N ILE A 265 7.16 -0.77 22.11
CA ILE A 265 8.23 0.24 22.21
C ILE A 265 9.22 0.19 21.04
N ASP A 266 9.50 -1.02 20.55
CA ASP A 266 10.42 -1.25 19.41
C ASP A 266 9.76 -1.07 18.03
N GLY A 267 8.44 -0.83 17.95
CA GLY A 267 7.77 -0.38 16.72
C GLY A 267 6.64 -1.25 16.17
N ASP A 268 6.17 -0.87 14.98
CA ASP A 268 4.87 -1.25 14.43
C ASP A 268 4.73 -2.72 14.04
N HIS A 269 5.80 -3.39 13.57
CA HIS A 269 5.73 -4.81 13.24
C HIS A 269 5.36 -5.66 14.47
N LEU A 270 5.88 -5.27 15.63
CA LEU A 270 5.58 -5.94 16.90
C LEU A 270 4.21 -5.52 17.43
N THR A 271 3.78 -4.28 17.19
CA THR A 271 2.39 -3.85 17.42
C THR A 271 1.39 -4.73 16.65
N LEU A 272 1.67 -5.05 15.38
CA LEU A 272 0.83 -5.96 14.58
C LEU A 272 0.79 -7.37 15.17
N LEU A 273 1.92 -7.86 15.68
CA LEU A 273 2.00 -9.16 16.37
C LEU A 273 1.14 -9.15 17.65
N ASN A 274 1.21 -8.09 18.45
CA ASN A 274 0.42 -7.93 19.68
C ASN A 274 -1.08 -7.97 19.39
N VAL A 275 -1.53 -7.25 18.34
CA VAL A 275 -2.95 -7.26 17.93
C VAL A 275 -3.39 -8.67 17.54
N TYR A 276 -2.59 -9.38 16.74
CA TYR A 276 -2.95 -10.73 16.31
C TYR A 276 -3.01 -11.72 17.49
N HIS A 277 -2.05 -11.64 18.42
CA HIS A 277 -2.08 -12.46 19.64
C HIS A 277 -3.28 -12.14 20.53
N ALA A 278 -3.56 -10.85 20.76
CA ALA A 278 -4.72 -10.44 21.54
C ALA A 278 -6.04 -10.90 20.91
N TYR A 279 -6.17 -10.81 19.59
CA TYR A 279 -7.35 -11.32 18.87
C TYR A 279 -7.56 -12.82 19.08
N LYS A 280 -6.48 -13.62 18.99
CA LYS A 280 -6.53 -15.06 19.21
C LYS A 280 -6.81 -15.44 20.67
N GLN A 281 -6.28 -14.68 21.62
CA GLN A 281 -6.56 -14.89 23.05
C GLN A 281 -8.01 -14.60 23.42
N ASN A 282 -8.66 -13.66 22.71
CA ASN A 282 -10.08 -13.33 22.90
C ASN A 282 -11.01 -14.17 22.02
N ASN A 283 -10.59 -15.38 21.63
CA ASN A 283 -11.40 -16.35 20.86
C ASN A 283 -12.03 -15.79 19.58
N GLU A 284 -11.34 -14.87 18.90
CA GLU A 284 -11.78 -14.31 17.62
C GLU A 284 -13.12 -13.53 17.72
N ASP A 285 -13.45 -13.02 18.92
CA ASP A 285 -14.71 -12.33 19.18
C ASP A 285 -14.85 -11.03 18.35
N GLN A 286 -16.00 -10.90 17.71
CA GLN A 286 -16.37 -9.74 16.93
C GLN A 286 -16.62 -8.51 17.83
N SER A 287 -17.13 -8.71 19.04
CA SER A 287 -17.38 -7.60 19.99
C SER A 287 -16.07 -6.99 20.45
N TRP A 288 -15.09 -7.82 20.80
CA TRP A 288 -13.72 -7.40 21.11
C TRP A 288 -13.08 -6.58 20.00
N CYS A 289 -13.26 -6.99 18.73
CA CYS A 289 -12.76 -6.23 17.58
C CYS A 289 -13.37 -4.82 17.50
N TYR A 290 -14.67 -4.70 17.74
CA TYR A 290 -15.37 -3.40 17.72
C TYR A 290 -14.87 -2.46 18.82
N GLU A 291 -14.74 -2.95 20.05
CA GLU A 291 -14.25 -2.18 21.21
C GLU A 291 -12.79 -1.70 21.06
N ASN A 292 -11.99 -2.45 20.29
CA ASN A 292 -10.58 -2.15 20.07
C ASN A 292 -10.30 -1.44 18.74
N PHE A 293 -11.34 -1.03 18.00
CA PHE A 293 -11.21 -0.39 16.69
C PHE A 293 -10.40 -1.24 15.69
N VAL A 294 -10.58 -2.55 15.70
CA VAL A 294 -9.94 -3.49 14.77
C VAL A 294 -10.97 -4.14 13.85
N ASN A 295 -10.66 -4.29 12.57
CA ASN A 295 -11.59 -4.89 11.62
C ASN A 295 -11.57 -6.43 11.69
N HIS A 296 -12.67 -7.02 12.16
CA HIS A 296 -12.84 -8.47 12.28
C HIS A 296 -12.69 -9.21 10.94
N GLN A 297 -13.23 -8.68 9.83
CA GLN A 297 -13.13 -9.33 8.51
C GLN A 297 -11.69 -9.38 8.02
N VAL A 298 -10.92 -8.33 8.30
CA VAL A 298 -9.49 -8.28 7.99
C VAL A 298 -8.73 -9.31 8.81
N LEU A 299 -8.96 -9.38 10.14
CA LEU A 299 -8.29 -10.37 11.00
C LEU A 299 -8.64 -11.82 10.66
N ARG A 300 -9.88 -12.09 10.24
CA ARG A 300 -10.25 -13.41 9.70
C ARG A 300 -9.49 -13.74 8.41
N SER A 301 -9.27 -12.74 7.56
CA SER A 301 -8.46 -12.89 6.34
C SER A 301 -6.98 -13.13 6.69
N VAL A 302 -6.44 -12.45 7.70
CA VAL A 302 -5.09 -12.72 8.24
C VAL A 302 -4.96 -14.18 8.63
N ASP A 303 -5.93 -14.73 9.35
CA ASP A 303 -5.84 -16.10 9.82
C ASP A 303 -5.81 -17.11 8.67
N ASN A 304 -6.64 -16.90 7.64
CA ASN A 304 -6.62 -17.71 6.43
C ASN A 304 -5.24 -17.64 5.73
N VAL A 305 -4.68 -16.44 5.56
CA VAL A 305 -3.35 -16.25 4.96
C VAL A 305 -2.26 -16.93 5.80
N ARG A 306 -2.31 -16.78 7.13
CA ARG A 306 -1.36 -17.41 8.05
C ARG A 306 -1.40 -18.94 7.94
N GLN A 307 -2.60 -19.53 7.87
CA GLN A 307 -2.77 -20.98 7.69
C GLN A 307 -2.23 -21.45 6.34
N GLN A 308 -2.45 -20.69 5.26
CA GLN A 308 -1.90 -21.01 3.94
C GLN A 308 -0.37 -20.97 3.94
N LEU A 309 0.22 -19.92 4.52
CA LEU A 309 1.66 -19.78 4.67
C LEU A 309 2.25 -20.89 5.54
N ALA A 310 1.59 -21.27 6.64
CA ALA A 310 2.02 -22.39 7.49
C ALA A 310 2.10 -23.72 6.71
N ARG A 311 1.11 -24.00 5.85
CA ARG A 311 1.10 -25.21 4.99
C ARG A 311 2.27 -25.17 3.99
N ILE A 312 2.55 -24.00 3.42
CA ILE A 312 3.69 -23.82 2.50
C ILE A 312 5.01 -24.02 3.24
N MET A 313 5.17 -23.46 4.44
CA MET A 313 6.36 -23.64 5.28
C MET A 313 6.58 -25.12 5.62
N ALA A 314 5.53 -25.84 5.99
CA ALA A 314 5.60 -27.28 6.24
C ALA A 314 6.03 -28.05 4.99
N ARG A 315 5.49 -27.74 3.81
CA ARG A 315 5.88 -28.35 2.53
C ARG A 315 7.36 -28.10 2.18
N LEU A 316 7.90 -26.95 2.59
CA LEU A 316 9.30 -26.58 2.40
C LEU A 316 10.22 -27.07 3.53
N ASN A 317 9.73 -27.89 4.46
CA ASN A 317 10.45 -28.38 5.65
C ASN A 317 11.00 -27.26 6.55
N LEU A 318 10.33 -26.11 6.59
CA LEU A 318 10.67 -25.00 7.49
C LEU A 318 10.04 -25.22 8.85
N LYS A 319 10.87 -25.26 9.90
CA LYS A 319 10.39 -25.49 11.28
C LYS A 319 9.66 -24.25 11.80
N LEU A 320 8.47 -24.46 12.35
CA LEU A 320 7.77 -23.48 13.18
C LEU A 320 8.34 -23.56 14.59
N CYS A 321 8.98 -22.49 15.02
CA CYS A 321 9.63 -22.37 16.32
C CYS A 321 9.40 -20.96 16.86
N SER A 322 9.31 -20.89 18.18
CA SER A 322 9.21 -19.65 18.93
C SER A 322 10.26 -19.71 20.03
N THR A 323 10.83 -18.55 20.36
CA THR A 323 11.73 -18.39 21.49
C THR A 323 10.87 -18.24 22.75
N ASP A 324 11.38 -18.58 23.93
CA ASP A 324 10.65 -18.33 25.17
C ASP A 324 10.30 -16.83 25.30
N PHE A 325 9.03 -16.53 25.57
CA PHE A 325 8.51 -15.17 25.67
C PHE A 325 9.19 -14.37 26.79
N ASN A 326 9.61 -15.04 27.86
CA ASN A 326 10.31 -14.40 28.98
C ASN A 326 11.78 -14.11 28.67
N SER A 327 12.32 -14.64 27.56
CA SER A 327 13.69 -14.36 27.16
C SER A 327 13.79 -12.95 26.59
N ARG A 328 14.87 -12.24 26.98
CA ARG A 328 15.25 -10.95 26.37
C ARG A 328 15.45 -11.08 24.86
N ASP A 329 15.81 -12.27 24.38
CA ASP A 329 16.09 -12.51 22.97
C ASP A 329 14.83 -12.63 22.10
N TYR A 330 13.64 -12.78 22.70
CA TYR A 330 12.39 -12.98 21.94
C TYR A 330 12.16 -11.87 20.91
N TYR A 331 12.06 -10.61 21.35
CA TYR A 331 11.86 -9.47 20.46
C TYR A 331 13.08 -9.16 19.60
N ILE A 332 14.29 -9.39 20.13
CA ILE A 332 15.55 -9.17 19.40
C ILE A 332 15.63 -10.09 18.18
N ASN A 333 15.28 -11.37 18.34
CA ASN A 333 15.30 -12.36 17.28
C ASN A 333 14.28 -12.04 16.18
N ILE A 334 13.09 -11.57 16.55
CA ILE A 334 12.07 -11.13 15.58
C ILE A 334 12.60 -9.94 14.76
N ARG A 335 13.16 -8.92 15.43
CA ARG A 335 13.72 -7.73 14.76
C ARG A 335 14.88 -8.09 13.82
N LYS A 336 15.78 -8.99 14.24
CA LYS A 336 16.87 -9.51 13.38
C LYS A 336 16.32 -10.27 12.16
N ALA A 337 15.30 -11.11 12.34
CA ALA A 337 14.67 -11.82 11.24
C ALA A 337 14.02 -10.86 10.24
N LEU A 338 13.31 -9.83 10.71
CA LEU A 338 12.73 -8.78 9.87
C LEU A 338 13.82 -8.06 9.06
N LEU A 339 14.92 -7.67 9.73
CA LEU A 339 16.06 -7.04 9.05
C LEU A 339 16.64 -7.92 7.93
N ALA A 340 16.66 -9.25 8.07
CA ALA A 340 17.18 -10.14 7.05
C ALA A 340 16.41 -10.14 5.71
N GLY A 341 15.12 -9.78 5.71
CA GLY A 341 14.35 -9.60 4.47
C GLY A 341 14.13 -8.15 4.07
N TYR A 342 14.09 -7.23 5.04
CA TYR A 342 13.87 -5.80 4.83
C TYR A 342 15.15 -4.95 4.86
N PHE A 343 16.33 -5.57 4.73
CA PHE A 343 17.63 -4.89 4.73
C PHE A 343 17.79 -3.82 3.65
N MET A 344 16.99 -3.84 2.57
CA MET A 344 17.00 -2.77 1.57
C MET A 344 16.15 -1.56 1.99
N GLN A 345 15.22 -1.74 2.92
CA GLN A 345 14.25 -0.75 3.38
C GLN A 345 14.62 -0.26 4.77
N VAL A 346 15.80 0.35 4.86
CA VAL A 346 16.35 0.92 6.10
C VAL A 346 16.51 2.42 5.95
N ALA A 347 16.22 3.16 7.01
CA ALA A 347 16.49 4.59 7.11
C ALA A 347 17.32 4.92 8.36
N HIS A 348 18.17 5.94 8.24
CA HIS A 348 19.05 6.44 9.30
C HIS A 348 18.61 7.84 9.74
N LEU A 349 18.61 8.10 11.05
CA LEU A 349 18.27 9.40 11.63
C LEU A 349 19.46 10.37 11.52
N GLU A 350 19.26 11.47 10.82
CA GLU A 350 20.26 12.55 10.77
C GLU A 350 20.15 13.47 12.00
N ARG A 351 21.24 14.18 12.32
CA ARG A 351 21.28 15.18 13.42
C ARG A 351 20.22 16.28 13.32
N THR A 352 19.78 16.57 12.10
CA THR A 352 18.74 17.56 11.82
C THR A 352 17.32 17.05 12.12
N GLY A 353 17.18 15.77 12.51
CA GLY A 353 15.93 15.18 13.00
C GLY A 353 15.01 14.58 11.93
N HIS A 354 15.44 14.54 10.67
CA HIS A 354 14.80 13.79 9.59
C HIS A 354 15.53 12.47 9.33
N TYR A 355 14.87 11.52 8.65
CA TYR A 355 15.49 10.26 8.26
C TYR A 355 15.98 10.33 6.82
N LEU A 356 17.07 9.62 6.52
CA LEU A 356 17.57 9.38 5.17
C LEU A 356 17.50 7.89 4.86
N THR A 357 16.90 7.52 3.74
CA THR A 357 16.92 6.12 3.27
C THR A 357 18.34 5.71 2.87
N VAL A 358 18.72 4.49 3.25
CA VAL A 358 20.03 3.92 2.97
C VAL A 358 20.21 3.72 1.46
N LYS A 359 21.37 4.12 0.92
CA LYS A 359 21.76 4.15 -0.51
C LYS A 359 21.02 5.15 -1.39
N ASP A 360 19.70 5.28 -1.23
CA ASP A 360 18.90 6.16 -2.09
C ASP A 360 18.90 7.62 -1.61
N ASN A 361 19.37 7.89 -0.38
CA ASN A 361 19.51 9.21 0.24
C ASN A 361 18.23 10.06 0.13
N GLN A 362 17.06 9.43 0.29
CA GLN A 362 15.80 10.15 0.29
C GLN A 362 15.46 10.64 1.69
N VAL A 363 15.13 11.92 1.80
CA VAL A 363 14.62 12.49 3.04
C VAL A 363 13.20 11.95 3.27
N VAL A 364 13.02 11.26 4.39
CA VAL A 364 11.76 10.64 4.80
C VAL A 364 11.43 10.99 6.25
N HIS A 365 10.14 10.91 6.59
CA HIS A 365 9.63 11.11 7.94
C HIS A 365 8.83 9.89 8.40
N LEU A 366 8.75 9.66 9.72
CA LEU A 366 7.87 8.64 10.26
C LEU A 366 6.41 9.04 9.98
N HIS A 367 5.62 8.12 9.44
CA HIS A 367 4.20 8.35 9.23
C HIS A 367 3.48 8.56 10.59
N LEU A 368 2.47 9.44 10.62
CA LEU A 368 1.70 9.77 11.83
C LEU A 368 1.01 8.56 12.49
N SER A 369 0.88 7.46 11.75
CA SER A 369 0.32 6.21 12.30
C SER A 369 1.33 5.35 13.05
N CYS A 370 2.61 5.72 13.08
CA CYS A 370 3.65 4.96 13.77
C CYS A 370 3.43 5.02 15.28
N CYS A 371 3.58 3.88 15.97
CA CYS A 371 3.47 3.78 17.43
C CYS A 371 4.78 4.08 18.17
N LEU A 372 5.84 4.49 17.47
CA LEU A 372 7.11 4.85 18.10
C LEU A 372 7.02 6.23 18.77
N ASP A 373 7.20 6.24 20.09
CA ASP A 373 7.23 7.47 20.90
C ASP A 373 8.58 8.22 20.81
N HIS A 374 9.62 7.56 20.30
CA HIS A 374 10.96 8.11 20.13
C HIS A 374 11.46 7.94 18.69
N LYS A 375 12.54 8.63 18.34
CA LYS A 375 13.22 8.52 17.04
C LYS A 375 14.47 7.65 17.18
N PRO A 376 14.39 6.33 16.94
CA PRO A 376 15.57 5.47 16.93
C PRO A 376 16.54 5.84 15.79
N GLU A 377 17.83 5.57 16.00
CA GLU A 377 18.89 5.92 15.04
C GLU A 377 18.74 5.18 13.71
N TRP A 378 18.37 3.89 13.76
CA TRP A 378 18.18 3.05 12.59
C TRP A 378 16.79 2.42 12.62
N VAL A 379 16.11 2.46 11.48
CA VAL A 379 14.77 1.86 11.35
C VAL A 379 14.64 1.03 10.10
N ILE A 380 13.94 -0.09 10.21
CA ILE A 380 13.36 -0.78 9.05
C ILE A 380 11.94 -0.26 8.81
N TYR A 381 11.53 -0.19 7.55
CA TYR A 381 10.16 0.18 7.16
C TYR A 381 9.58 -0.79 6.13
N ASN A 382 8.26 -1.00 6.16
CA ASN A 382 7.59 -1.85 5.17
C ASN A 382 7.17 -1.07 3.92
N GLU A 383 6.66 0.16 4.08
CA GLU A 383 6.14 0.97 2.98
C GLU A 383 6.74 2.38 2.96
N ASN A 384 6.99 2.89 1.75
CA ASN A 384 7.30 4.31 1.52
C ASN A 384 6.10 4.95 0.81
N VAL A 385 5.52 5.97 1.43
CA VAL A 385 4.32 6.66 0.99
C VAL A 385 4.67 8.11 0.67
N LEU A 386 4.67 8.44 -0.62
CA LEU A 386 4.85 9.81 -1.09
C LEU A 386 3.51 10.54 -1.14
N THR A 387 3.37 11.58 -0.30
CA THR A 387 2.24 12.53 -0.36
C THR A 387 2.77 13.95 -0.64
N SER A 388 2.61 14.90 0.29
CA SER A 388 3.30 16.19 0.26
C SER A 388 4.77 16.08 0.71
N LYS A 389 5.05 15.12 1.58
CA LYS A 389 6.38 14.68 1.98
C LYS A 389 6.47 13.15 1.83
N ASN A 390 7.69 12.62 1.82
CA ASN A 390 7.89 11.18 1.89
C ASN A 390 7.72 10.71 3.33
N PHE A 391 6.86 9.72 3.53
CA PHE A 391 6.64 9.08 4.81
C PHE A 391 6.96 7.59 4.73
N ILE A 392 7.69 7.08 5.71
CA ILE A 392 7.86 5.64 5.90
C ILE A 392 6.83 5.12 6.91
N ARG A 393 6.19 3.99 6.58
CA ARG A 393 5.09 3.41 7.34
C ARG A 393 5.41 1.97 7.76
N THR A 394 4.86 1.59 8.91
CA THR A 394 5.13 0.33 9.60
C THR A 394 6.62 0.22 9.89
N VAL A 395 7.05 0.94 10.94
CA VAL A 395 8.46 1.17 11.24
C VAL A 395 8.87 0.43 12.50
N THR A 396 10.05 -0.19 12.49
CA THR A 396 10.61 -0.92 13.64
C THR A 396 12.07 -0.53 13.86
N ASP A 397 12.43 -0.33 15.11
CA ASP A 397 13.78 -0.03 15.56
C ASP A 397 14.72 -1.22 15.27
N VAL A 398 15.92 -0.94 14.77
CA VAL A 398 16.97 -1.94 14.56
C VAL A 398 18.33 -1.38 15.00
N ARG A 399 19.28 -2.26 15.31
CA ARG A 399 20.64 -1.82 15.65
C ARG A 399 21.55 -1.87 14.43
N GLY A 400 22.41 -0.86 14.30
CA GLY A 400 23.40 -0.80 13.21
C GLY A 400 24.33 -2.02 13.15
N GLU A 401 24.68 -2.60 14.30
CA GLU A 401 25.51 -3.82 14.39
C GLU A 401 24.89 -4.99 13.61
N TRP A 402 23.56 -5.15 13.69
CA TRP A 402 22.86 -6.24 13.01
C TRP A 402 22.83 -6.06 11.49
N ILE A 403 22.85 -4.82 11.03
CA ILE A 403 22.83 -4.49 9.60
C ILE A 403 24.09 -5.05 8.93
N VAL A 404 25.24 -4.81 9.56
CA VAL A 404 26.55 -5.27 9.09
C VAL A 404 26.67 -6.80 9.15
N ASP A 405 26.09 -7.44 10.17
CA ASP A 405 26.15 -8.89 10.31
C ASP A 405 25.22 -9.64 9.36
N ILE A 406 24.01 -9.14 9.15
CA ILE A 406 22.95 -9.86 8.43
C ILE A 406 23.05 -9.65 6.91
N ALA A 407 23.44 -8.46 6.46
CA ALA A 407 23.47 -8.13 5.03
C ALA A 407 24.77 -7.43 4.58
N PRO A 408 25.96 -8.00 4.85
CA PRO A 408 27.24 -7.37 4.48
C PRO A 408 27.36 -7.13 2.96
N HIS A 409 26.81 -8.03 2.14
CA HIS A 409 26.78 -7.91 0.68
C HIS A 409 26.04 -6.66 0.19
N TYR A 410 25.01 -6.21 0.91
CA TYR A 410 24.28 -5.00 0.55
C TYR A 410 24.94 -3.77 1.17
N TYR A 411 25.41 -3.86 2.40
CA TYR A 411 26.06 -2.77 3.14
C TYR A 411 27.58 -2.74 2.93
N ASP A 412 28.00 -2.97 1.69
CA ASP A 412 29.38 -2.82 1.26
C ASP A 412 29.76 -1.34 1.18
N LEU A 413 30.83 -0.96 1.90
CA LEU A 413 31.29 0.42 2.06
C LEU A 413 31.89 1.00 0.78
N GLU A 414 32.40 0.17 -0.13
CA GLU A 414 32.96 0.63 -1.41
C GLU A 414 31.88 1.24 -2.29
N ASN A 415 30.72 0.60 -2.32
CA ASN A 415 29.57 0.99 -3.13
C ASN A 415 28.55 1.85 -2.36
N PHE A 416 28.86 2.27 -1.13
CA PHE A 416 27.95 3.05 -0.29
C PHE A 416 28.15 4.55 -0.49
N PRO A 417 27.08 5.34 -0.69
CA PRO A 417 27.20 6.79 -0.86
C PRO A 417 27.72 7.46 0.41
N ASN A 418 28.46 8.55 0.25
CA ASN A 418 28.97 9.30 1.40
C ASN A 418 27.83 10.05 2.12
N CYS A 419 27.42 9.54 3.29
CA CYS A 419 26.43 10.14 4.19
C CYS A 419 26.77 9.85 5.66
N GLU A 420 26.01 10.40 6.62
CA GLU A 420 26.24 10.12 8.05
C GLU A 420 26.11 8.62 8.36
N ALA A 421 25.13 7.96 7.73
CA ALA A 421 24.93 6.51 7.83
C ALA A 421 26.20 5.71 7.45
N LYS A 422 26.93 6.13 6.40
CA LYS A 422 28.21 5.50 6.02
C LYS A 422 29.27 5.63 7.12
N ARG A 423 29.40 6.82 7.71
CA ARG A 423 30.38 7.06 8.79
C ARG A 423 30.09 6.24 10.03
N VAL A 424 28.81 6.03 10.35
CA VAL A 424 28.39 5.15 11.44
C VAL A 424 28.71 3.70 11.10
N LEU A 425 28.38 3.25 9.89
CA LEU A 425 28.70 1.90 9.41
C LEU A 425 30.21 1.63 9.42
N GLU A 426 31.05 2.57 8.97
CA GLU A 426 32.52 2.46 9.01
C GLU A 426 33.04 2.21 10.43
N LYS A 427 32.49 2.91 11.44
CA LYS A 427 32.85 2.66 12.84
C LYS A 427 32.42 1.28 13.31
N LEU A 428 31.24 0.83 12.90
CA LEU A 428 30.73 -0.50 13.25
C LEU A 428 31.53 -1.63 12.59
N TYR A 429 31.94 -1.45 11.33
CA TYR A 429 32.85 -2.39 10.64
C TYR A 429 34.20 -2.47 11.35
N LYS A 430 34.81 -1.33 11.72
CA LYS A 430 36.06 -1.32 12.50
C LYS A 430 35.91 -2.02 13.85
N LYS A 431 34.83 -1.75 14.57
CA LYS A 431 34.53 -2.42 15.85
C LYS A 431 34.40 -3.93 15.67
N ARG A 432 33.74 -4.37 14.60
CA ARG A 432 33.55 -5.78 14.27
C ARG A 432 34.87 -6.48 13.94
N GLU A 433 35.80 -5.80 13.27
CA GLU A 433 37.14 -6.33 13.03
C GLU A 433 37.92 -6.48 14.34
N THR A 434 37.88 -5.46 15.21
CA THR A 434 38.53 -5.53 16.53
C THR A 434 37.93 -6.54 17.50
N ASP A 435 36.64 -6.87 17.36
CA ASP A 435 35.96 -7.88 18.21
C ASP A 435 36.17 -9.33 17.69
N LYS A 436 36.75 -9.50 16.49
CA LYS A 436 37.05 -10.80 15.88
C LYS A 436 38.51 -11.26 16.07
N ASP A 437 39.42 -10.31 16.31
CA ASP A 437 40.79 -10.54 16.76
C ASP A 437 40.83 -10.78 18.29
#